data_AF-A0A9E7L9L6-F1
#
_entry.id   AF-A0A9E7L9L6-F1
#
_cell.length_a   1.000
_cell.length_b   1.000
_cell.length_c   1.000
_cell.angle_alpha   90.00
_cell.angle_beta   90.00
_cell.angle_gamma   90.00
#
_symmetry.space_group_name_H-M   'P 1'
#
loop_
_entity.id
_entity.type
_entity.pdbx_description
1 polymer ?
#
loop_
_entity_poly.entity_id
_entity_poly.type
_entity_poly.pdbx_seq_one_letter_code
_entity_poly.pdbx_strand_id
1 'polypeptide(L)'
;MPPSTPRLPTSRCQKSPVEMEEKPALREWEPSDLDFVSTSNFSLQCSIGSHTANAKFEWVDYRPAVFRKLQEFGEIDNDDYTDSIRDMKP
;
A
#
# COMPACT_ATOMS: atom_id res chain seq x y z
N MET A 1 -52.61 26.73 14.93
CA MET A 1 -51.64 26.13 15.87
C MET A 1 -50.69 25.25 15.07
N PRO A 2 -49.37 25.50 15.06
CA PRO A 2 -48.41 24.55 14.49
C PRO A 2 -47.99 23.49 15.54
N PRO A 3 -47.63 22.27 15.12
CA PRO A 3 -47.27 21.19 16.04
C PRO A 3 -45.87 21.39 16.64
N SER A 4 -45.72 21.04 17.92
CA SER A 4 -44.45 21.05 18.63
C SER A 4 -43.54 19.93 18.14
N THR A 5 -42.38 20.27 17.59
CA THR A 5 -41.31 19.31 17.29
C THR A 5 -40.65 18.82 18.58
N PRO A 6 -40.36 17.51 18.73
CA PRO A 6 -39.61 17.01 19.87
C PRO A 6 -38.13 17.41 19.75
N ARG A 7 -37.54 17.96 20.81
CA ARG A 7 -36.10 18.21 20.88
C ARG A 7 -35.37 16.89 21.11
N LEU A 8 -34.58 16.45 20.13
CA LEU A 8 -33.61 15.38 20.31
C LEU A 8 -32.53 15.84 21.30
N PRO A 9 -32.09 14.99 22.25
CA PRO A 9 -30.98 15.33 23.12
C PRO A 9 -29.72 15.49 22.29
N THR A 10 -29.12 16.68 22.32
CA THR A 10 -27.77 16.91 21.81
C THR A 10 -26.80 16.17 22.72
N SER A 11 -26.45 14.93 22.36
CA SER A 11 -25.26 14.30 22.91
C SER A 11 -24.07 15.16 22.50
N ARG A 12 -23.58 15.96 23.45
CA ARG A 12 -22.32 16.68 23.34
C ARG A 12 -21.23 15.60 23.32
N CYS A 13 -20.90 15.07 22.14
CA CYS A 13 -19.68 14.29 21.95
C CYS A 13 -18.51 15.23 22.31
N GLN A 14 -18.01 15.08 23.53
CA GLN A 14 -16.74 15.70 23.90
C GLN A 14 -15.68 15.04 23.02
N LYS A 15 -15.11 15.81 22.09
CA LYS A 15 -13.90 15.40 21.38
C LYS A 15 -12.80 15.35 22.43
N SER A 16 -12.35 14.16 22.80
CA SER A 16 -11.01 14.03 23.37
C SER A 16 -10.04 14.51 22.28
N PRO A 17 -9.03 15.34 22.61
CA PRO A 17 -7.93 15.52 21.69
C PRO A 17 -7.18 14.19 21.71
N VAL A 18 -7.35 13.40 20.66
CA VAL A 18 -6.30 12.46 20.29
C VAL A 18 -5.15 13.38 19.90
N GLU A 19 -4.13 13.47 20.76
CA GLU A 19 -2.82 13.92 20.32
C GLU A 19 -2.43 12.96 19.20
N MET A 20 -2.69 13.38 17.96
CA MET A 20 -2.06 12.76 16.81
C MET A 20 -0.60 13.16 16.95
N GLU A 21 0.19 12.23 17.46
CA GLU A 21 1.61 12.16 17.13
C GLU A 21 1.71 12.48 15.64
N GLU A 22 2.33 13.60 15.29
CA GLU A 22 2.48 14.07 13.92
C GLU A 22 3.42 13.07 13.24
N LYS A 23 2.83 11.96 12.77
CA LYS A 23 3.49 11.00 11.90
C LYS A 23 4.11 11.83 10.77
N PRO A 24 5.43 11.74 10.53
CA PRO A 24 6.10 12.61 9.59
C PRO A 24 5.37 12.46 8.27
N ALA A 25 4.64 13.51 7.91
CA ALA A 25 3.87 13.52 6.69
C ALA A 25 4.85 13.30 5.52
N LEU A 26 4.35 12.79 4.40
CA LEU A 26 5.02 12.60 3.10
C LEU A 26 5.71 13.86 2.51
N ARG A 27 5.94 14.89 3.33
CA ARG A 27 6.14 16.31 3.06
C ARG A 27 7.33 16.68 2.19
N GLU A 28 8.18 15.74 1.80
CA GLU A 28 9.32 16.02 0.92
C GLU A 28 9.37 15.14 -0.32
N TRP A 29 8.48 14.15 -0.46
CA TRP A 29 8.44 13.35 -1.68
C TRP A 29 7.40 13.91 -2.65
N GLU A 30 7.89 14.53 -3.72
CA GLU A 30 7.10 14.95 -4.88
C GLU A 30 7.18 13.86 -5.96
N PRO A 31 6.21 12.93 -6.03
CA PRO A 31 6.13 11.97 -7.12
C PRO A 31 5.92 12.68 -8.45
N SER A 32 6.62 12.21 -9.47
CA SER A 32 6.36 12.63 -10.84
C SER A 32 5.14 11.90 -11.41
N ASP A 33 4.51 12.48 -12.44
CA ASP A 33 3.45 11.79 -13.20
C ASP A 33 3.95 10.44 -13.75
N LEU A 34 5.25 10.36 -14.07
CA LEU A 34 5.91 9.13 -14.51
C LEU A 34 5.87 8.04 -13.45
N ASP A 35 5.98 8.38 -12.16
CA ASP A 35 5.90 7.39 -11.08
C ASP A 35 4.50 6.76 -10.99
N PHE A 36 3.46 7.51 -11.35
CA PHE A 36 2.07 7.05 -11.42
C PHE A 36 1.66 6.43 -12.77
N VAL A 37 2.56 6.37 -13.75
CA VAL A 37 2.35 5.63 -15.01
C VAL A 37 3.39 4.54 -15.29
N SER A 38 4.45 4.47 -14.49
CA SER A 38 5.53 3.50 -14.63
C SER A 38 5.08 2.09 -14.24
N THR A 39 5.38 1.12 -15.09
CA THR A 39 5.18 -0.30 -14.84
C THR A 39 6.46 -1.02 -15.24
N SER A 40 6.97 -1.88 -14.37
CA SER A 40 8.09 -2.76 -14.69
C SER A 40 7.55 -4.13 -15.11
N ASN A 41 8.08 -4.67 -16.20
CA ASN A 41 7.72 -6.00 -16.68
C ASN A 41 8.97 -6.88 -16.59
N PHE A 42 8.82 -8.03 -15.96
CA PHE A 42 9.89 -9.00 -15.80
C PHE A 42 9.39 -10.36 -16.30
N SER A 43 10.14 -10.98 -17.20
CA SER A 43 9.82 -12.31 -17.71
C SER A 43 10.84 -13.32 -17.20
N LEU A 44 10.35 -14.39 -16.61
CA LEU A 44 11.14 -15.53 -16.20
C LEU A 44 10.85 -16.69 -17.13
N GLN A 45 11.89 -17.22 -17.75
CA GLN A 45 11.81 -18.48 -18.47
C GLN A 45 12.66 -19.50 -17.73
N CYS A 46 12.03 -20.57 -17.25
CA CYS A 46 12.72 -21.65 -16.56
C CYS A 46 12.49 -22.98 -17.26
N SER A 47 13.52 -23.81 -17.27
CA SER A 47 13.41 -25.19 -17.71
C SER A 47 12.94 -26.04 -16.53
N ILE A 48 11.82 -26.75 -16.71
CA ILE A 48 11.28 -27.65 -15.69
C ILE A 48 11.74 -29.07 -16.03
N GLY A 49 12.60 -29.64 -15.20
CA GLY A 49 13.11 -31.01 -15.33
C GLY A 49 14.19 -31.22 -16.38
N SER A 50 14.56 -32.48 -16.61
CA SER A 50 15.68 -32.90 -17.47
C SER A 50 15.30 -32.95 -18.95
N HIS A 51 15.03 -31.79 -19.55
CA HIS A 51 14.79 -31.56 -20.99
C HIS A 51 13.33 -31.74 -21.44
N THR A 52 12.70 -30.60 -21.79
CA THR A 52 11.78 -30.31 -22.92
C THR A 52 10.62 -29.37 -22.56
N ALA A 53 10.27 -29.23 -21.28
CA ALA A 53 9.27 -28.26 -20.84
C ALA A 53 9.92 -26.95 -20.37
N ASN A 54 9.68 -25.86 -21.11
CA ASN A 54 9.98 -24.51 -20.65
C ASN A 54 8.70 -23.88 -20.10
N ALA A 55 8.74 -23.38 -18.87
CA ALA A 55 7.69 -22.51 -18.36
C ALA A 55 8.11 -21.05 -18.51
N LYS A 56 7.18 -20.22 -18.97
CA LYS A 56 7.32 -18.77 -19.03
C LYS A 56 6.38 -18.15 -18.02
N PHE A 57 6.92 -17.33 -17.14
CA PHE A 57 6.19 -16.52 -16.19
C PHE A 57 6.40 -15.06 -16.53
N GLU A 58 5.32 -14.29 -16.49
CA GLU A 58 5.37 -12.84 -16.66
C GLU A 58 4.97 -12.22 -15.33
N TRP A 59 5.84 -11.35 -14.83
CA TRP A 59 5.63 -10.56 -13.63
C TRP A 59 5.50 -9.10 -14.03
N VAL A 60 4.44 -8.46 -13.53
CA VAL A 60 4.17 -7.06 -13.78
C VAL A 60 4.12 -6.35 -12.44
N ASP A 61 5.02 -5.38 -12.26
CA ASP A 61 5.12 -4.55 -11.08
C ASP A 61 4.57 -3.15 -11.40
N TYR A 62 3.41 -2.84 -10.82
CA TYR A 62 2.69 -1.60 -11.08
C TYR A 62 3.16 -0.52 -10.10
N ARG A 63 3.64 0.61 -10.63
CA ARG A 63 4.03 1.79 -9.83
C ARG A 63 5.09 1.48 -8.77
N PRO A 64 6.20 0.80 -9.12
CA PRO A 64 7.18 0.34 -8.14
C PRO A 64 7.73 1.46 -7.24
N ALA A 65 7.95 2.64 -7.81
CA ALA A 65 8.43 3.81 -7.06
C ALA A 65 7.41 4.30 -6.01
N VAL A 66 6.12 4.31 -6.36
CA VAL A 66 5.04 4.70 -5.46
C VAL A 66 4.91 3.71 -4.30
N PHE A 67 4.88 2.42 -4.60
CA PHE A 67 4.77 1.41 -3.56
C PHE A 67 5.98 1.36 -2.65
N ARG A 68 7.19 1.60 -3.16
CA ARG A 68 8.39 1.74 -2.33
C ARG A 68 8.27 2.90 -1.33
N LYS A 69 7.72 4.03 -1.77
CA LYS A 69 7.50 5.19 -0.89
C LYS A 69 6.40 4.96 0.12
N LEU A 70 5.36 4.21 -0.25
CA LEU A 70 4.34 3.77 0.70
C LEU A 70 4.90 2.78 1.74
N GLN A 71 5.83 1.90 1.36
CA GLN A 71 6.54 1.02 2.29
C GLN A 71 7.40 1.83 3.27
N GLU A 72 8.19 2.78 2.77
CA GLU A 72 8.98 3.70 3.62
C GLU A 72 8.08 4.44 4.62
N PHE A 73 6.91 4.95 4.19
CA PHE A 73 5.94 5.61 5.08
C PHE A 73 5.27 4.64 6.08
N GLY A 74 5.15 3.38 5.69
CA GLY A 74 4.69 2.31 6.56
C GLY A 74 5.74 1.85 7.55
N GLU A 75 6.98 2.39 7.47
CA GLU A 75 8.16 1.87 8.18
C GLU A 75 8.37 0.37 7.92
N ILE A 76 7.98 -0.06 6.72
CA ILE A 76 8.14 -1.44 6.26
C ILE A 76 9.53 -1.55 5.65
N ASP A 77 10.40 -2.28 6.34
CA ASP A 77 11.71 -2.61 5.81
C ASP A 77 11.58 -3.49 4.55
N ASN A 78 12.37 -3.18 3.53
CA ASN A 78 12.24 -3.85 2.23
C ASN A 78 12.75 -5.29 2.28
N ASP A 79 13.78 -5.56 3.08
CA ASP A 79 14.33 -6.89 3.24
C ASP A 79 13.34 -7.76 4.03
N ASP A 80 12.78 -7.23 5.14
CA ASP A 80 11.74 -7.90 5.94
C ASP A 80 10.47 -8.19 5.12
N TYR A 81 10.02 -7.24 4.30
CA TYR A 81 8.91 -7.44 3.37
C TYR A 81 9.19 -8.57 2.38
N THR A 82 10.40 -8.59 1.82
CA THR A 82 10.80 -9.58 0.82
C THR A 82 10.91 -10.97 1.44
N ASP A 83 11.51 -11.07 2.62
CA ASP A 83 11.66 -12.32 3.36
C ASP A 83 10.28 -12.83 3.81
N SER A 84 9.41 -11.96 4.34
CA SER A 84 8.03 -12.31 4.71
C SER A 84 7.21 -12.88 3.55
N ILE A 85 7.42 -12.39 2.32
CA ILE A 85 6.73 -12.90 1.13
C ILE A 85 7.37 -14.18 0.59
N ARG A 86 8.70 -14.29 0.63
CA ARG A 86 9.42 -15.49 0.17
C ARG A 86 9.20 -16.68 1.09
N ASP A 87 9.13 -16.44 2.39
CA ASP A 87 8.88 -17.45 3.42
C ASP A 87 7.40 -17.75 3.62
N MET A 88 6.51 -17.14 2.82
CA MET A 88 5.10 -17.49 2.78
C MET A 88 4.95 -18.91 2.21
N LYS A 89 5.06 -19.89 3.10
CA LYS A 89 4.80 -21.30 2.81
C LYS A 89 3.32 -21.44 2.46
N PRO A 90 2.97 -22.05 1.32
CA PRO A 90 1.58 -22.27 0.93
C PRO A 90 0.84 -23.20 1.90
#